data_AF-A0A935B9W6-F1
#
_entry.id   AF-A0A935B9W6-F1
#
_cell.length_a   1.000
_cell.length_b   1.000
_cell.length_c   1.000
_cell.angle_alpha   90.00
_cell.angle_beta   90.00
_cell.angle_gamma   90.00
#
_symmetry.space_group_name_H-M   'P 1'
#
loop_
_entity.id
_entity.type
_entity.pdbx_description
1 polymer ?
#
loop_
_entity_poly.entity_id
_entity_poly.type
_entity_poly.pdbx_seq_one_letter_code
_entity_poly.pdbx_strand_id
1 'polypeptide(L)'
;MSDAQATDREASPEDQGLKALAVQLADDATAFVVAETSYLKAEFGERAEYAQPAIYAVGFGWALMLGTMLTLPFALILMLAPIIGIVWAVVLVSGGSLLVGRLLALFGMRRIKASLKPKDER
;
A
#
# COMPACT_ATOMS: atom_id res chain seq x y z
N MET A 1 -49.90 9.27 -51.87
CA MET A 1 -49.53 7.86 -52.16
C MET A 1 -48.27 7.91 -53.00
N SER A 2 -47.10 7.74 -52.39
CA SER A 2 -45.89 7.25 -53.07
C SER A 2 -44.91 6.83 -51.99
N ASP A 3 -44.61 5.53 -52.03
CA ASP A 3 -43.36 4.89 -51.65
C ASP A 3 -42.97 4.86 -50.17
N ALA A 4 -43.48 3.79 -49.56
CA ALA A 4 -42.80 3.03 -48.53
C ALA A 4 -41.41 2.54 -49.00
N GLN A 5 -40.57 2.17 -48.02
CA GLN A 5 -39.23 1.57 -48.11
C GLN A 5 -38.04 2.53 -48.02
N ALA A 6 -37.94 3.21 -46.87
CA ALA A 6 -36.63 3.51 -46.31
C ALA A 6 -36.07 2.24 -45.62
N THR A 7 -35.13 1.61 -46.31
CA THR A 7 -33.99 0.85 -45.74
C THR A 7 -34.29 -0.33 -44.82
N ASP A 8 -34.75 -1.44 -45.39
CA ASP A 8 -34.30 -2.76 -44.92
C ASP A 8 -32.95 -3.02 -45.58
N ARG A 9 -31.86 -2.56 -44.96
CA ARG A 9 -30.53 -3.14 -45.25
C ARG A 9 -30.53 -4.48 -44.54
N GLU A 10 -30.93 -5.52 -45.26
CA GLU A 10 -30.70 -6.91 -44.83
C GLU A 10 -29.22 -7.03 -44.43
N ALA A 11 -28.98 -7.30 -43.15
CA ALA A 11 -27.64 -7.52 -42.63
C ALA A 11 -27.04 -8.71 -43.40
N SER A 12 -26.04 -8.44 -44.24
CA SER A 12 -25.41 -9.45 -45.10
C SER A 12 -24.95 -10.65 -44.25
N PRO A 13 -25.05 -11.89 -44.74
CA PRO A 13 -24.61 -13.09 -44.02
C PRO A 13 -23.19 -12.99 -43.45
N GLU A 14 -22.31 -12.23 -44.11
CA GLU A 14 -20.94 -11.95 -43.67
C GLU A 14 -20.88 -11.06 -42.41
N ASP A 15 -21.75 -10.06 -42.29
CA ASP A 15 -21.84 -9.18 -41.11
C ASP A 15 -22.31 -9.95 -39.87
N GLN A 16 -23.14 -10.97 -40.08
CA GLN A 16 -23.58 -11.88 -39.02
C GLN A 16 -22.42 -12.78 -38.56
N GLY A 17 -21.54 -13.20 -39.48
CA GLY A 17 -20.31 -13.94 -39.17
C GLY A 17 -19.28 -13.12 -38.41
N LEU A 18 -18.99 -11.88 -38.84
CA LEU A 18 -18.07 -10.99 -38.12
C LEU A 18 -18.57 -10.62 -36.72
N LYS A 19 -19.88 -10.40 -36.55
CA LYS A 19 -20.49 -10.19 -35.23
C LYS A 19 -20.33 -11.42 -34.34
N ALA A 20 -20.50 -12.62 -34.88
CA ALA A 20 -20.30 -13.86 -34.13
C ALA A 20 -18.85 -14.02 -33.65
N LEU A 21 -17.85 -13.71 -34.49
CA LEU A 21 -16.44 -13.72 -34.08
C LEU A 21 -16.13 -12.65 -33.03
N ALA A 22 -16.71 -11.45 -33.15
CA ALA A 22 -16.51 -10.38 -32.17
C ALA A 22 -17.10 -10.75 -30.79
N VAL A 23 -18.27 -11.40 -30.78
CA VAL A 23 -18.89 -11.93 -29.56
C VAL A 23 -18.04 -13.05 -28.98
N GLN A 24 -17.56 -13.97 -29.80
CA GLN A 24 -16.70 -15.07 -29.35
C GLN A 24 -15.38 -14.57 -28.76
N LEU A 25 -14.75 -13.57 -29.37
CA LEU A 25 -13.53 -12.97 -28.86
C LEU A 25 -13.76 -12.21 -27.54
N ALA A 26 -14.92 -11.56 -27.38
CA ALA A 26 -15.30 -10.90 -26.14
C ALA A 26 -15.55 -11.92 -25.01
N ASP A 27 -16.18 -13.04 -25.32
CA ASP A 27 -16.40 -14.15 -24.38
C ASP A 27 -15.07 -14.79 -23.98
N ASP A 28 -14.17 -15.06 -24.94
CA ASP A 28 -12.85 -15.64 -24.67
C ASP A 28 -11.97 -14.70 -23.84
N ALA A 29 -11.98 -13.39 -24.12
CA ALA A 29 -11.25 -12.39 -23.33
C ALA A 29 -11.80 -12.32 -21.89
N THR A 30 -13.12 -12.40 -21.73
CA THR A 30 -13.76 -12.40 -20.40
C THR A 30 -13.41 -13.67 -19.63
N ALA A 31 -13.49 -14.83 -20.29
CA ALA A 31 -13.12 -16.12 -19.71
C ALA A 31 -11.64 -16.15 -19.30
N PHE A 32 -10.75 -15.56 -20.11
CA PHE A 32 -9.34 -15.44 -19.79
C PHE A 32 -9.10 -14.56 -18.55
N VAL A 33 -9.74 -13.39 -18.46
CA VAL A 33 -9.61 -12.50 -17.29
C VAL A 33 -10.14 -13.18 -16.01
N VAL A 34 -11.26 -13.90 -16.10
CA VAL A 34 -11.79 -14.65 -14.96
C VAL A 34 -10.84 -15.78 -14.53
N ALA A 35 -10.25 -16.50 -15.50
CA ALA A 35 -9.25 -17.52 -15.21
C ALA A 35 -8.00 -16.93 -14.54
N GLU A 36 -7.43 -15.85 -15.09
CA GLU A 36 -6.23 -15.20 -14.57
C GLU A 36 -6.46 -14.65 -13.15
N THR A 37 -7.61 -14.03 -12.91
CA THR A 37 -7.97 -13.52 -11.57
C THR A 37 -8.20 -14.65 -10.57
N SER A 38 -8.77 -15.77 -10.99
CA SER A 38 -8.94 -16.96 -10.14
C SER A 38 -7.61 -17.62 -9.79
N TYR A 39 -6.68 -17.68 -10.75
CA TYR A 39 -5.33 -18.20 -10.58
C TYR A 39 -4.52 -17.31 -9.63
N LEU A 40 -4.50 -16.00 -9.87
CA LEU A 40 -3.85 -15.04 -8.98
C LEU A 40 -4.42 -15.13 -7.56
N LYS A 41 -5.74 -15.21 -7.42
CA LYS A 41 -6.38 -15.32 -6.10
C LYS A 41 -6.00 -16.62 -5.38
N ALA A 42 -5.87 -17.74 -6.10
CA ALA A 42 -5.41 -19.01 -5.55
C ALA A 42 -3.92 -18.95 -5.13
N GLU A 43 -3.06 -18.45 -6.02
CA GLU A 43 -1.63 -18.25 -5.77
C GLU A 43 -1.37 -17.33 -4.57
N PHE A 44 -2.11 -16.21 -4.48
CA PHE A 44 -2.03 -15.31 -3.33
C PHE A 44 -2.65 -15.90 -2.07
N GLY A 45 -3.72 -16.70 -2.18
CA GLY A 45 -4.37 -17.36 -1.05
C GLY A 45 -3.45 -18.38 -0.39
N GLU A 46 -2.81 -19.23 -1.18
CA GLU A 46 -1.85 -20.24 -0.70
C GLU A 46 -0.65 -19.58 -0.03
N ARG A 47 -0.10 -18.51 -0.62
CA ARG A 47 0.99 -17.72 -0.01
C ARG A 47 0.54 -16.95 1.23
N ALA A 48 -0.71 -16.51 1.29
CA ALA A 48 -1.25 -15.73 2.42
C ALA A 48 -1.42 -16.58 3.67
N GLU A 49 -1.79 -17.87 3.55
CA GLU A 49 -1.93 -18.77 4.70
C GLU A 49 -0.59 -18.98 5.41
N TYR A 50 0.50 -19.15 4.64
CA TYR A 50 1.85 -19.22 5.21
C TYR A 50 2.37 -17.87 5.73
N ALA A 51 1.93 -16.75 5.14
CA ALA A 51 2.33 -15.41 5.57
C ALA A 51 1.56 -14.91 6.80
N GLN A 52 0.39 -15.46 7.09
CA GLN A 52 -0.49 -15.02 8.18
C GLN A 52 0.22 -14.96 9.55
N PRO A 53 0.93 -16.02 10.02
CA PRO A 53 1.66 -15.94 11.29
C PRO A 53 2.80 -14.92 11.25
N ALA A 54 3.47 -14.74 10.11
CA ALA A 54 4.51 -13.74 9.96
C ALA A 54 3.95 -12.31 10.03
N ILE A 55 2.79 -12.05 9.43
CA ILE A 55 2.08 -10.77 9.50
C ILE A 55 1.69 -10.47 10.95
N TYR A 56 1.15 -11.44 11.69
CA TYR A 56 0.84 -11.26 13.11
C TYR A 56 2.10 -11.01 13.94
N ALA A 57 3.19 -11.74 13.70
CA ALA A 57 4.44 -11.55 14.41
C ALA A 57 5.03 -10.15 14.17
N VAL A 58 5.02 -9.68 12.92
CA VAL A 58 5.45 -8.32 12.57
C VAL A 58 4.54 -7.28 13.21
N GLY A 59 3.22 -7.44 13.12
CA GLY A 59 2.25 -6.52 13.71
C GLY A 59 2.38 -6.44 15.23
N PHE A 60 2.52 -7.58 15.90
CA PHE A 60 2.71 -7.65 17.35
C PHE A 60 4.06 -7.08 17.77
N GLY A 61 5.14 -7.41 17.05
CA GLY A 61 6.47 -6.84 17.29
C GLY A 61 6.47 -5.32 17.14
N TRP A 62 5.78 -4.80 16.11
CA TRP A 62 5.61 -3.36 15.91
C TRP A 62 4.83 -2.71 17.05
N ALA A 63 3.73 -3.33 17.50
CA ALA A 63 2.95 -2.85 18.62
C ALA A 63 3.79 -2.82 19.92
N LEU A 64 4.59 -3.85 20.18
CA LEU A 64 5.51 -3.87 21.32
C LEU A 64 6.60 -2.82 21.22
N MET A 65 7.19 -2.63 20.04
CA MET A 65 8.18 -1.56 19.81
C MET A 65 7.58 -0.19 20.08
N LEU A 66 6.38 0.11 19.57
CA LEU A 66 5.72 1.38 19.83
C LEU A 66 5.36 1.55 21.32
N GLY A 67 4.85 0.50 21.95
CA GLY A 67 4.52 0.51 23.37
C GLY A 67 5.74 0.78 24.23
N THR A 68 6.85 0.07 24.00
CA THR A 68 8.11 0.27 24.73
C THR A 68 8.73 1.63 24.47
N MET A 69 8.66 2.14 23.23
CA MET A 69 9.11 3.49 22.89
C MET A 69 8.35 4.57 23.65
N LEU A 70 7.06 4.36 23.96
CA LEU A 70 6.25 5.27 24.76
C LEU A 70 6.46 5.11 26.27
N THR A 71 6.72 3.89 26.77
CA THR A 71 6.94 3.68 28.21
C THR A 71 8.30 4.17 28.68
N LEU A 72 9.33 4.15 27.81
CA LEU A 72 10.68 4.59 28.13
C LEU A 72 10.75 6.06 28.62
N PRO A 73 10.20 7.06 27.92
CA PRO A 73 10.18 8.44 28.43
C PRO A 73 9.35 8.58 29.70
N PHE A 74 8.27 7.81 29.85
CA PHE A 74 7.46 7.85 31.07
C PHE A 74 8.25 7.34 32.28
N ALA A 75 8.95 6.21 32.15
CA ALA A 75 9.82 5.67 33.19
C ALA A 75 10.94 6.66 33.55
N LEU A 76 11.53 7.32 32.55
CA LEU A 76 12.55 8.33 32.76
C LEU A 76 12.01 9.55 33.52
N ILE A 77 10.80 10.02 33.18
CA ILE A 77 10.13 11.11 33.89
C ILE A 77 9.91 10.73 35.36
N LEU A 78 9.42 9.52 35.64
CA LEU A 78 9.20 9.06 37.02
C LEU A 78 10.51 8.98 37.83
N MET A 79 11.60 8.57 37.18
CA MET A 79 12.93 8.51 37.83
C MET A 79 13.49 9.91 38.13
N LEU A 80 13.21 10.89 37.27
CA LEU A 80 13.72 12.26 37.39
C LEU A 80 12.82 13.15 38.28
N ALA A 81 11.53 12.83 38.36
CA ALA A 81 10.54 13.56 39.15
C ALA A 81 10.94 13.79 40.62
N PRO A 82 11.49 12.83 41.39
CA PRO A 82 11.90 13.09 42.78
C PRO A 82 13.11 14.02 42.91
N ILE A 83 13.88 14.25 41.83
CA ILE A 83 15.10 15.06 41.85
C ILE A 83 14.79 16.52 41.51
N ILE A 84 13.99 16.75 40.47
CA ILE A 84 13.78 18.10 39.90
C ILE A 84 12.30 18.52 39.87
N GLY A 85 11.40 17.67 40.36
CA GLY A 85 9.95 17.86 40.27
C GLY A 85 9.37 17.38 38.93
N ILE A 86 8.11 16.97 38.96
CA ILE A 86 7.44 16.34 37.82
C ILE A 86 7.32 17.27 36.61
N VAL A 87 7.07 18.57 36.82
CA VAL A 87 6.92 19.55 35.74
C VAL A 87 8.23 19.68 34.96
N TRP A 88 9.35 19.86 35.64
CA TRP A 88 10.66 19.99 34.99
C TRP A 88 11.14 18.69 34.37
N ALA A 89 10.84 17.54 34.99
CA ALA A 89 11.10 16.23 34.39
C ALA A 89 10.39 16.05 33.04
N VAL A 90 9.08 16.38 32.98
CA VAL A 90 8.31 16.31 31.73
C VAL A 90 8.90 17.24 30.67
N VAL A 91 9.21 18.49 31.01
CA VAL A 91 9.76 19.47 30.08
C VAL A 91 11.11 19.01 29.52
N LEU A 92 12.03 18.54 30.38
CA LEU A 92 13.35 18.08 29.96
C LEU A 92 13.29 16.83 29.10
N VAL A 93 12.51 15.82 29.51
CA VAL A 93 12.44 14.56 28.76
C VAL A 93 11.74 14.77 27.42
N SER A 94 10.65 15.55 27.39
CA SER A 94 9.93 15.84 26.14
C SER A 94 10.77 16.72 25.21
N GLY A 95 11.41 17.77 25.75
CA GLY A 95 12.29 18.66 25.01
C GLY A 95 13.52 17.92 24.46
N GLY A 96 14.15 17.07 25.27
CA GLY A 96 15.27 16.23 24.85
C GLY A 96 14.86 15.24 23.75
N SER A 97 13.70 14.61 23.88
CA SER A 97 13.17 13.68 22.87
C SER A 97 12.91 14.38 21.54
N LEU A 98 12.36 15.60 21.56
CA LEU A 98 12.16 16.44 20.37
C LEU A 98 13.49 16.80 19.70
N LEU A 99 14.51 17.14 20.48
CA LEU A 99 15.85 17.45 19.94
C LEU A 99 16.47 16.23 19.26
N VAL A 100 16.43 15.06 19.92
CA VAL A 100 16.93 13.80 19.35
C VAL A 100 16.17 13.44 18.08
N GLY A 101 14.83 13.50 18.12
CA GLY A 101 13.98 13.24 16.96
C GLY A 101 14.28 14.17 15.78
N ARG A 102 14.48 15.47 16.05
CA ARG A 102 14.89 16.45 15.03
C ARG A 102 16.23 16.09 14.40
N LEU A 103 17.22 15.70 15.20
CA LEU A 103 18.54 15.30 14.68
C LEU A 103 18.45 14.06 13.79
N LEU A 104 17.70 13.04 14.23
CA LEU A 104 17.46 11.83 13.44
C LEU A 104 16.75 12.15 12.12
N ALA A 105 15.72 12.99 12.14
CA ALA A 105 14.98 13.39 10.95
C ALA A 105 15.88 14.13 9.95
N LEU A 106 16.72 15.04 10.43
CA LEU A 106 17.69 15.74 9.59
C LEU A 106 18.72 14.78 8.98
N PHE A 107 19.21 13.82 9.76
CA PHE A 107 20.16 12.82 9.29
C PHE A 107 19.53 11.89 8.24
N GLY A 108 18.32 11.39 8.49
CA GLY A 108 17.57 10.57 7.55
C GLY A 108 17.28 11.31 6.25
N MET A 109 16.83 12.56 6.34
CA MET A 109 16.57 13.40 5.17
C MET A 109 17.83 13.66 4.35
N ARG A 110 18.99 13.87 4.99
CA ARG A 110 20.29 14.00 4.30
C ARG A 110 20.65 12.72 3.55
N ARG A 111 20.45 11.56 4.17
CA ARG A 111 20.70 10.25 3.54
C ARG A 111 19.79 10.03 2.33
N ILE A 112 18.50 10.30 2.45
CA ILE A 112 17.54 10.17 1.34
C ILE A 112 17.94 11.08 0.19
N LYS A 113 18.23 12.37 0.46
CA LYS A 113 18.66 13.32 -0.57
C LYS A 113 19.95 12.88 -1.28
N ALA A 114 20.89 12.28 -0.56
CA ALA A 114 22.11 11.75 -1.15
C ALA A 114 21.83 10.57 -2.09
N SER A 115 20.92 9.66 -1.71
CA SER A 115 20.53 8.51 -2.53
C SER A 115 19.71 8.88 -3.77
N LEU A 116 18.98 10.00 -3.72
CA LEU A 116 18.15 10.49 -4.82
C LEU A 116 18.89 11.44 -5.77
N LYS A 117 20.14 11.83 -5.46
CA LYS A 117 20.91 12.68 -6.36
C LYS A 117 21.23 11.88 -7.63
N PRO A 118 20.74 12.30 -8.81
CA PRO A 118 21.08 11.62 -10.05
C PRO A 118 22.60 11.60 -10.20
N LYS A 119 23.12 10.45 -10.59
CA LYS A 119 24.54 10.25 -10.85
C LYS A 119 24.84 11.04 -12.10
N ASP A 120 25.25 12.31 -11.96
CA ASP A 120 25.74 13.11 -13.09
C ASP A 120 26.80 12.26 -13.80
N GLU A 121 26.48 11.90 -15.05
CA GLU A 121 27.33 11.15 -15.95
C GLU A 121 28.70 11.84 -16.01
N ARG A 122 29.73 11.11 -15.56
CA ARG A 122 31.12 11.40 -15.84
C ARG A 122 31.57 10.52 -16.99
#